data_AF-A0A1F4ZU62-F1
#
_entry.id   AF-A0A1F4ZU62-F1
#
_cell.length_a   1.000
_cell.length_b   1.000
_cell.length_c   1.000
_cell.angle_alpha   90.00
_cell.angle_beta   90.00
_cell.angle_gamma   90.00
#
_symmetry.space_group_name_H-M   'P 1'
#
loop_
_entity.id
_entity.type
_entity.pdbx_description
1 polymer ?
#
loop_
_entity_poly.entity_id
_entity_poly.type
_entity_poly.pdbx_seq_one_letter_code
_entity_poly.pdbx_strand_id
1 'polypeptide(L)'
;MTFEVLGILVLAIVLGVVLFAYDRSLRELAGIKKDKIDFEQRARRRMLKILREARDKAVEIVGEAQVDAGNLKQMMDVEMDRLAKEQLSDYKETIQNISKNIEDEVKNEVGELKKVLEMETVEAEKTVAKRMAEDYAQAEKKIEDYKLAKYKQIEEGAVGVLEEVGRKLVGKTLNFREHTDFIISALEKAKLQNDI
;
A
#
# COMPACT_ATOMS: atom_id res chain seq x y z
N MET A 1 -88.10 -78.29 -76.34
CA MET A 1 -88.67 -77.50 -75.21
C MET A 1 -88.03 -77.81 -73.85
N THR A 2 -87.46 -78.98 -73.60
CA THR A 2 -86.87 -79.32 -72.28
C THR A 2 -85.52 -78.68 -71.98
N PHE A 3 -84.68 -78.42 -73.00
CA PHE A 3 -83.34 -77.84 -72.82
C PHE A 3 -83.33 -76.33 -72.50
N GLU A 4 -84.30 -75.57 -73.01
CA GLU A 4 -84.41 -74.12 -72.76
C GLU A 4 -84.82 -73.83 -71.32
N VAL A 5 -85.78 -74.60 -70.79
CA VAL A 5 -86.23 -74.51 -69.39
C VAL A 5 -85.09 -74.88 -68.43
N LEU A 6 -84.28 -75.88 -68.78
CA LEU A 6 -83.11 -76.27 -67.98
C LEU A 6 -82.04 -75.17 -67.94
N GLY A 7 -81.79 -74.49 -69.08
CA GLY A 7 -80.86 -73.35 -69.16
C GLY A 7 -81.28 -72.16 -68.29
N ILE A 8 -82.57 -71.83 -68.27
CA ILE A 8 -83.14 -70.77 -67.43
C ILE A 8 -82.99 -71.13 -65.93
N LEU A 9 -83.20 -72.40 -65.58
CA LEU A 9 -83.08 -72.89 -64.20
C LEU A 9 -81.63 -72.80 -63.69
N VAL A 10 -80.66 -73.17 -64.53
CA VAL A 10 -79.23 -73.03 -64.21
C VAL A 10 -78.84 -71.57 -64.05
N LEU A 11 -79.31 -70.69 -64.95
CA LEU A 11 -79.09 -69.24 -64.84
C LEU A 11 -79.67 -68.65 -63.54
N ALA A 12 -80.89 -69.05 -63.15
CA ALA A 12 -81.52 -68.60 -61.92
C ALA A 12 -80.73 -69.02 -60.67
N ILE A 13 -80.20 -70.24 -60.67
CA ILE A 13 -79.34 -70.74 -59.57
C ILE A 13 -78.04 -69.95 -59.50
N VAL A 14 -77.36 -69.74 -60.64
CA VAL A 14 -76.12 -68.96 -60.70
C VAL A 14 -76.35 -67.53 -60.20
N LEU A 15 -77.45 -66.91 -60.62
CA LEU A 15 -77.80 -65.54 -60.22
C LEU A 15 -78.11 -65.44 -58.73
N GLY A 16 -78.79 -66.45 -58.16
CA GLY A 16 -79.01 -66.57 -56.72
C GLY A 16 -77.71 -66.68 -55.92
N VAL A 17 -76.75 -67.49 -56.39
CA VAL A 17 -75.42 -67.63 -55.76
C VAL A 17 -74.64 -66.32 -55.82
N VAL A 18 -74.67 -65.61 -56.95
CA VAL A 18 -73.98 -64.32 -57.11
C VAL A 18 -74.59 -63.25 -56.19
N LEU A 19 -75.92 -63.17 -56.11
CA LEU A 19 -76.59 -62.23 -55.20
C LEU A 19 -76.28 -62.54 -53.73
N PHE A 20 -76.25 -63.82 -53.34
CA PHE A 20 -75.87 -64.23 -52.00
C PHE A 20 -74.40 -63.90 -51.67
N ALA A 21 -73.49 -64.14 -52.60
CA ALA A 21 -72.09 -63.76 -52.46
C ALA A 21 -71.90 -62.24 -52.35
N TYR A 22 -72.67 -61.47 -53.12
CA TYR A 22 -72.66 -60.00 -53.07
C TYR A 22 -73.20 -59.46 -51.74
N ASP A 23 -74.31 -59.99 -51.24
CA ASP A 23 -74.87 -59.62 -49.93
C ASP A 23 -73.89 -59.96 -48.78
N ARG A 24 -73.26 -61.14 -48.83
CA ARG A 24 -72.21 -61.53 -47.88
C ARG A 24 -71.04 -60.54 -47.91
N SER A 25 -70.56 -60.18 -49.10
CA SER A 25 -69.45 -59.23 -49.26
C SER A 25 -69.81 -57.83 -48.75
N LEU A 26 -71.04 -57.35 -48.98
CA LEU A 26 -71.53 -56.09 -48.44
C LEU A 26 -71.58 -56.08 -46.90
N ARG A 27 -72.00 -57.18 -46.28
CA ARG A 27 -72.00 -57.32 -44.81
C ARG A 27 -70.59 -57.34 -44.24
N GLU A 28 -69.66 -58.03 -44.89
CA GLU A 28 -68.23 -58.04 -44.50
C GLU A 28 -67.62 -56.63 -44.61
N LEU A 29 -67.89 -55.89 -45.70
CA LEU A 29 -67.46 -54.50 -45.88
C LEU A 29 -68.06 -53.56 -44.82
N ALA A 30 -69.34 -53.73 -44.47
CA ALA A 30 -69.99 -52.96 -43.43
C ALA A 30 -69.38 -53.23 -42.04
N GLY A 31 -69.03 -54.49 -41.75
CA GLY A 31 -68.30 -54.88 -40.54
C GLY A 31 -66.92 -54.22 -40.46
N ILE A 32 -66.13 -54.29 -41.54
CA ILE A 32 -64.80 -53.68 -41.62
C ILE A 32 -64.87 -52.16 -41.42
N LYS A 33 -65.87 -51.49 -42.01
CA LYS A 33 -66.06 -50.04 -41.83
C LYS A 33 -66.38 -49.68 -40.38
N LYS A 34 -67.22 -50.47 -39.71
CA LYS A 34 -67.56 -50.29 -38.29
C LYS A 34 -66.34 -50.51 -37.40
N ASP A 35 -65.59 -51.59 -37.63
CA ASP A 35 -64.37 -51.89 -36.87
C ASP A 35 -63.30 -50.81 -37.06
N LYS A 36 -63.17 -50.27 -38.28
CA LYS A 36 -62.30 -49.12 -38.56
C LYS A 36 -62.71 -47.88 -37.76
N ILE A 37 -63.99 -47.54 -37.75
CA ILE A 37 -64.51 -46.39 -36.97
C ILE A 37 -64.27 -46.59 -35.47
N ASP A 38 -64.56 -47.78 -34.94
CA ASP A 38 -64.35 -48.10 -33.53
C ASP A 38 -62.85 -48.10 -33.16
N PHE A 39 -62.00 -48.61 -34.05
CA PHE A 39 -60.55 -48.55 -33.87
C PHE A 39 -60.05 -47.10 -33.88
N GLU A 40 -60.46 -46.27 -34.84
CA GLU A 40 -60.11 -44.85 -34.90
C GLU A 40 -60.57 -44.09 -33.64
N GLN A 41 -61.79 -44.36 -33.14
CA GLN A 41 -62.28 -43.74 -31.91
C GLN A 41 -61.50 -44.20 -30.68
N ARG A 42 -61.15 -45.49 -30.57
CA ARG A 42 -60.31 -46.00 -29.48
C ARG A 42 -58.90 -45.41 -29.53
N ALA A 43 -58.32 -45.31 -30.73
CA ALA A 43 -57.02 -44.69 -30.95
C ALA A 43 -57.02 -43.21 -30.56
N ARG A 44 -58.04 -42.44 -30.98
CA ARG A 44 -58.23 -41.04 -30.57
C ARG A 44 -58.37 -40.89 -29.06
N ARG A 45 -59.19 -41.72 -28.41
CA ARG A 45 -59.34 -41.70 -26.94
C ARG A 45 -58.03 -42.00 -26.20
N ARG A 46 -57.26 -42.98 -26.66
CA ARG A 46 -55.94 -43.30 -26.10
C ARG A 46 -54.95 -42.16 -26.31
N MET A 47 -54.89 -41.57 -27.50
CA MET A 47 -54.07 -40.39 -27.77
C MET A 47 -54.41 -39.23 -26.85
N LEU A 48 -55.70 -38.91 -26.67
CA LEU A 48 -56.13 -37.84 -25.78
C LEU A 48 -55.81 -38.11 -24.30
N LYS A 49 -55.72 -39.38 -23.90
CA LYS A 49 -55.28 -39.76 -22.56
C LYS A 49 -53.78 -39.55 -22.41
N ILE A 50 -52.98 -40.04 -23.36
CA ILE A 50 -51.52 -39.86 -23.37
C ILE A 50 -51.15 -38.38 -23.41
N LEU A 51 -51.82 -37.57 -24.24
CA LEU A 51 -51.59 -36.13 -24.31
C LEU A 51 -51.92 -35.42 -22.99
N ARG A 52 -52.98 -35.84 -22.29
CA ARG A 52 -53.31 -35.30 -20.98
C ARG A 52 -52.26 -35.68 -19.94
N GLU A 53 -51.89 -36.95 -19.87
CA GLU A 53 -50.85 -37.42 -18.94
C GLU A 53 -49.49 -36.74 -19.20
N ALA A 54 -49.11 -36.59 -20.47
CA ALA A 54 -47.88 -35.89 -20.85
C ALA A 54 -47.92 -34.41 -20.47
N ARG A 55 -49.06 -33.73 -20.68
CA ARG A 55 -49.25 -32.34 -20.28
C ARG A 55 -49.19 -32.19 -18.75
N ASP A 56 -49.89 -33.05 -18.02
CA ASP A 56 -49.96 -32.98 -16.56
C ASP A 56 -48.57 -33.24 -15.96
N LYS A 57 -47.81 -34.21 -16.49
CA LYS A 57 -46.40 -34.44 -16.10
C LYS A 57 -45.49 -33.26 -16.46
N ALA A 58 -45.70 -32.63 -17.62
CA ALA A 58 -44.93 -31.44 -18.00
C ALA A 58 -45.19 -30.27 -17.05
N VAL A 59 -46.43 -30.06 -16.62
CA VAL A 59 -46.79 -29.02 -15.64
C VAL A 59 -46.15 -29.32 -14.29
N GLU A 60 -46.15 -30.58 -13.84
CA GLU A 60 -45.48 -31.02 -12.61
C GLU A 60 -43.98 -30.74 -12.65
N ILE A 61 -43.29 -31.16 -13.72
CA ILE A 61 -41.84 -30.95 -13.89
C ILE A 61 -41.50 -29.45 -13.91
N VAL A 62 -42.32 -28.62 -14.59
CA VAL A 62 -42.11 -27.16 -14.61
C VAL A 62 -42.35 -26.56 -13.23
N GLY A 63 -43.35 -27.04 -12.48
CA GLY A 63 -43.61 -26.61 -11.11
C GLY A 63 -42.45 -26.95 -10.17
N GLU A 64 -41.94 -28.18 -10.22
CA GLU A 64 -40.77 -28.62 -9.45
C GLU A 64 -39.53 -27.79 -9.80
N ALA A 65 -39.26 -27.60 -11.09
CA ALA A 65 -38.12 -26.78 -11.54
C ALA A 65 -38.21 -25.32 -11.06
N GLN A 66 -39.41 -24.74 -10.95
CA GLN A 66 -39.59 -23.40 -10.40
C GLN A 66 -39.33 -23.34 -8.89
N VAL A 67 -39.79 -24.34 -8.13
CA VAL A 67 -39.54 -24.44 -6.69
C VAL A 67 -38.05 -24.63 -6.43
N ASP A 68 -37.39 -25.51 -7.17
CA ASP A 68 -35.96 -25.76 -7.05
C ASP A 68 -35.13 -24.52 -7.42
N ALA A 69 -35.50 -23.80 -8.48
CA ALA A 69 -34.86 -22.53 -8.82
C ALA A 69 -35.03 -21.48 -7.72
N GLY A 70 -36.20 -21.42 -7.07
CA GLY A 70 -36.45 -20.55 -5.93
C GLY A 70 -35.57 -20.90 -4.73
N ASN A 71 -35.49 -22.17 -4.38
CA ASN A 71 -34.65 -22.67 -3.29
C ASN A 71 -33.15 -22.43 -3.57
N LEU A 72 -32.70 -22.70 -4.80
CA LEU A 72 -31.34 -22.45 -5.23
C LEU A 72 -30.99 -20.96 -5.12
N LYS A 73 -31.88 -20.07 -5.55
CA LYS A 73 -31.70 -18.63 -5.39
C LYS A 73 -31.57 -18.24 -3.92
N GLN A 74 -32.44 -18.75 -3.05
CA GLN A 74 -32.39 -18.44 -1.63
C GLN A 74 -31.08 -18.94 -0.97
N MET A 75 -30.64 -20.16 -1.30
CA MET A 75 -29.36 -20.68 -0.83
C MET A 75 -28.18 -19.82 -1.32
N MET A 76 -28.23 -19.39 -2.59
CA MET A 76 -27.21 -18.52 -3.17
C MET A 76 -27.18 -17.16 -2.48
N ASP A 77 -28.33 -16.56 -2.19
CA ASP A 77 -28.41 -15.28 -1.47
C ASP A 77 -27.82 -15.41 -0.05
N VAL A 78 -28.12 -16.51 0.66
CA VAL A 78 -27.55 -16.79 2.00
C VAL A 78 -26.03 -16.98 1.95
N GLU A 79 -25.54 -17.74 0.98
CA GLU A 79 -24.10 -17.99 0.85
C GLU A 79 -23.34 -16.73 0.42
N MET A 80 -23.93 -15.91 -0.45
CA MET A 80 -23.38 -14.61 -0.81
C MET A 80 -23.29 -13.67 0.40
N ASP A 81 -24.33 -13.61 1.23
CA ASP A 81 -24.33 -12.85 2.48
C ASP A 81 -23.26 -13.37 3.45
N ARG A 82 -23.07 -14.69 3.53
CA ARG A 82 -22.03 -15.33 4.35
C ARG A 82 -20.64 -14.92 3.88
N LEU A 83 -20.37 -15.06 2.58
CA LEU A 83 -19.09 -14.69 1.96
C LEU A 83 -18.80 -13.20 2.11
N ALA A 84 -19.81 -12.33 1.94
CA ALA A 84 -19.65 -10.90 2.13
C ALA A 84 -19.28 -10.55 3.58
N LYS A 85 -19.89 -11.21 4.57
CA LYS A 85 -19.54 -11.03 5.99
C LYS A 85 -18.14 -11.55 6.32
N GLU A 86 -17.76 -12.69 5.77
CA GLU A 86 -16.42 -13.28 5.94
C GLU A 86 -15.35 -12.35 5.35
N GLN A 87 -15.52 -11.91 4.10
CA GLN A 87 -14.62 -10.92 3.49
C GLN A 87 -14.53 -9.61 4.28
N LEU A 88 -15.66 -9.10 4.79
CA LEU A 88 -15.66 -7.87 5.59
C LEU A 88 -14.89 -8.07 6.90
N SER A 89 -15.02 -9.24 7.53
CA SER A 89 -14.27 -9.60 8.74
C SER A 89 -12.77 -9.67 8.47
N ASP A 90 -12.37 -10.39 7.42
CA ASP A 90 -10.96 -10.54 7.03
C ASP A 90 -10.33 -9.18 6.69
N TYR A 91 -11.07 -8.33 5.99
CA TYR A 91 -10.62 -6.98 5.65
C TYR A 91 -10.44 -6.12 6.90
N LYS A 92 -11.36 -6.21 7.86
CA LYS A 92 -11.27 -5.51 9.14
C LYS A 92 -10.06 -5.98 9.95
N GLU A 93 -9.82 -7.29 10.03
CA GLU A 93 -8.66 -7.85 10.72
C GLU A 93 -7.36 -7.40 10.06
N THR A 94 -7.30 -7.44 8.74
CA THR A 94 -6.13 -6.98 7.95
C THR A 94 -5.82 -5.52 8.24
N ILE A 95 -6.84 -4.64 8.22
CA ILE A 95 -6.66 -3.21 8.53
C ILE A 95 -6.18 -3.00 9.96
N GLN A 96 -6.71 -3.76 10.92
CA GLN A 96 -6.28 -3.67 12.32
C GLN A 96 -4.82 -4.08 12.49
N ASN A 97 -4.40 -5.16 11.84
CA ASN A 97 -3.01 -5.62 11.84
C ASN A 97 -2.07 -4.60 11.17
N ILE A 98 -2.46 -4.03 10.04
CA ILE A 98 -1.69 -2.96 9.37
C ILE A 98 -1.55 -1.75 10.29
N SER A 99 -2.65 -1.29 10.89
CA SER A 99 -2.65 -0.13 11.80
C SER A 99 -1.71 -0.34 12.98
N LYS A 100 -1.74 -1.55 13.57
CA LYS A 100 -0.87 -1.90 14.69
C LYS A 100 0.61 -1.95 14.27
N ASN A 101 0.90 -2.55 13.12
CA ASN A 101 2.27 -2.60 12.60
C ASN A 101 2.82 -1.19 12.33
N ILE A 102 2.01 -0.30 11.75
CA ILE A 102 2.39 1.11 11.55
C ILE A 102 2.65 1.79 12.89
N GLU A 103 1.79 1.56 13.90
CA GLU A 103 1.99 2.14 15.23
C GLU A 103 3.31 1.68 15.87
N ASP A 104 3.61 0.39 15.77
CA ASP A 104 4.84 -0.19 16.33
C ASP A 104 6.09 0.29 15.57
N GLU A 105 6.02 0.40 14.23
CA GLU A 105 7.10 0.91 13.39
C GLU A 105 7.38 2.39 13.68
N VAL A 106 6.34 3.23 13.77
CA VAL A 106 6.48 4.65 14.12
C VAL A 106 7.07 4.82 15.53
N LYS A 107 6.66 4.00 16.51
CA LYS A 107 7.25 4.05 17.86
C LYS A 107 8.74 3.71 17.84
N ASN A 108 9.13 2.71 17.04
CA ASN A 108 10.53 2.33 16.90
C ASN A 108 11.34 3.44 16.22
N GLU A 109 10.88 3.98 15.09
CA GLU A 109 11.54 5.07 14.37
C GLU A 109 11.70 6.32 15.25
N VAL A 110 10.64 6.71 15.98
CA VAL A 110 10.70 7.84 16.92
C VAL A 110 11.70 7.57 18.06
N GLY A 111 11.76 6.33 18.55
CA GLY A 111 12.72 5.91 19.55
C GLY A 111 14.17 5.96 19.06
N GLU A 112 14.42 5.55 17.82
CA GLU A 112 15.73 5.63 17.17
C GLU A 112 16.13 7.08 16.90
N LEU A 113 15.22 7.89 16.36
CA LEU A 113 15.43 9.32 16.13
C LEU A 113 15.81 10.03 17.44
N LYS A 114 15.11 9.73 18.54
CA LYS A 114 15.44 10.28 19.85
C LYS A 114 16.86 9.94 20.28
N LYS A 115 17.30 8.69 20.10
CA LYS A 115 18.67 8.27 20.44
C LYS A 115 19.72 8.99 19.59
N VAL A 116 19.47 9.15 18.29
CA VAL A 116 20.36 9.87 17.39
C VAL A 116 20.47 11.33 17.79
N LEU A 117 19.34 11.99 18.06
CA LEU A 117 19.32 13.39 18.52
C LEU A 117 20.05 13.57 19.85
N GLU A 118 19.87 12.67 20.82
CA GLU A 118 20.59 12.70 22.09
C GLU A 118 22.11 12.57 21.88
N MET A 119 22.54 11.64 21.02
CA MET A 119 23.94 11.43 20.70
C MET A 119 24.56 12.64 19.99
N GLU A 120 23.91 13.17 18.94
CA GLU A 120 24.38 14.35 18.21
C GLU A 120 24.42 15.59 19.10
N THR A 121 23.44 15.76 20.00
CA THR A 121 23.43 16.87 20.95
C THR A 121 24.63 16.81 21.89
N VAL A 122 24.92 15.63 22.46
CA VAL A 122 26.08 15.44 23.34
C VAL A 122 27.40 15.66 22.57
N GLU A 123 27.48 15.24 21.32
CA GLU A 123 28.67 15.46 20.49
C GLU A 123 28.85 16.95 20.12
N ALA A 124 27.75 17.65 19.83
CA ALA A 124 27.75 19.09 19.62
C ALA A 124 28.20 19.84 20.88
N GLU A 125 27.68 19.47 22.06
CA GLU A 125 28.09 20.04 23.35
C GLU A 125 29.60 19.83 23.60
N LYS A 126 30.12 18.63 23.38
CA LYS A 126 31.56 18.34 23.49
C LYS A 126 32.39 19.19 22.53
N THR A 127 31.93 19.35 21.30
CA THR A 127 32.61 20.16 20.28
C THR A 127 32.65 21.64 20.67
N VAL A 128 31.53 22.18 21.17
CA VAL A 128 31.45 23.55 21.67
C VAL A 128 32.36 23.72 22.89
N ALA A 129 32.31 22.81 23.87
CA ALA A 129 33.16 22.86 25.05
C ALA A 129 34.66 22.84 24.68
N LYS A 130 35.05 22.00 23.71
CA LYS A 130 36.43 21.96 23.20
C LYS A 130 36.84 23.29 22.57
N ARG A 131 36.00 23.87 21.71
CA ARG A 131 36.28 25.18 21.09
C ARG A 131 36.39 26.30 22.13
N MET A 132 35.50 26.31 23.11
CA MET A 132 35.58 27.28 24.21
C MET A 132 36.90 27.15 24.98
N ALA A 133 37.34 25.93 25.28
CA ALA A 133 38.62 25.72 25.96
C ALA A 133 39.81 26.20 25.11
N GLU A 134 39.79 25.95 23.79
CA GLU A 134 40.79 26.45 22.85
C GLU A 134 40.80 28.00 22.78
N ASP A 135 39.62 28.63 22.74
CA ASP A 135 39.47 30.08 22.72
C ASP A 135 39.96 30.72 24.03
N TYR A 136 39.67 30.11 25.18
CA TYR A 136 40.18 30.57 26.48
C TYR A 136 41.71 30.48 26.54
N ALA A 137 42.30 29.36 26.11
CA ALA A 137 43.75 29.21 26.07
C ALA A 137 44.41 30.25 25.14
N GLN A 138 43.80 30.54 23.99
CA GLN A 138 44.28 31.61 23.10
C GLN A 138 44.14 33.00 23.74
N ALA A 139 43.03 33.27 24.43
CA ALA A 139 42.81 34.55 25.09
C ALA A 139 43.84 34.77 26.21
N GLU A 140 44.13 33.74 27.01
CA GLU A 140 45.14 33.77 28.06
C GLU A 140 46.53 34.07 27.49
N LYS A 141 46.91 33.39 26.40
CA LYS A 141 48.16 33.66 25.68
C LYS A 141 48.23 35.11 25.18
N LYS A 142 47.15 35.64 24.58
CA LYS A 142 47.10 37.04 24.13
C LYS A 142 47.24 38.03 25.28
N ILE A 143 46.69 37.71 26.47
CA ILE A 143 46.83 38.53 27.67
C ILE A 143 48.29 38.52 28.15
N GLU A 144 48.95 37.36 28.15
CA GLU A 144 50.37 37.26 28.50
C GLU A 144 51.25 38.05 27.54
N ASP A 145 51.05 37.87 26.22
CA ASP A 145 51.77 38.61 25.18
C ASP A 145 51.59 40.12 25.35
N TYR A 146 50.37 40.58 25.66
CA TYR A 146 50.08 41.98 25.93
C TYR A 146 50.78 42.50 27.20
N LYS A 147 50.77 41.72 28.29
CA LYS A 147 51.49 42.07 29.52
C LYS A 147 52.98 42.21 29.27
N LEU A 148 53.60 41.25 28.58
CA LEU A 148 55.02 41.29 28.21
C LEU A 148 55.35 42.53 27.37
N ALA A 149 54.54 42.83 26.35
CA ALA A 149 54.70 44.04 25.54
C ALA A 149 54.59 45.32 26.38
N LYS A 150 53.67 45.36 27.36
CA LYS A 150 53.52 46.51 28.26
C LYS A 150 54.66 46.65 29.25
N TYR A 151 55.18 45.56 29.81
CA TYR A 151 56.37 45.61 30.66
C TYR A 151 57.57 46.18 29.91
N LYS A 152 57.79 45.74 28.67
CA LYS A 152 58.85 46.30 27.82
C LYS A 152 58.68 47.80 27.57
N GLN A 153 57.46 48.27 27.29
CA GLN A 153 57.18 49.71 27.15
C GLN A 153 57.44 50.49 28.45
N ILE A 154 57.13 49.91 29.61
CA ILE A 154 57.39 50.53 30.91
C ILE A 154 58.90 50.63 31.16
N GLU A 155 59.68 49.57 30.87
CA GLU A 155 61.14 49.59 31.00
C GLU A 155 61.78 50.67 30.12
N GLU A 156 61.39 50.72 28.83
CA GLU A 156 61.86 51.75 27.90
C GLU A 156 61.48 53.16 28.39
N GLY A 157 60.25 53.35 28.89
CA GLY A 157 59.80 54.62 29.46
C GLY A 157 60.54 54.99 30.75
N ALA A 158 60.85 54.03 31.62
CA ALA A 158 61.59 54.26 32.86
C ALA A 158 63.02 54.73 32.59
N VAL A 159 63.69 54.18 31.57
CA VAL A 159 65.00 54.67 31.13
C VAL A 159 64.90 56.13 30.69
N GLY A 160 63.87 56.49 29.92
CA GLY A 160 63.64 57.88 29.51
C GLY A 160 63.43 58.84 30.68
N VAL A 161 62.63 58.43 31.68
CA VAL A 161 62.41 59.24 32.91
C VAL A 161 63.70 59.36 33.73
N LEU A 162 64.46 58.28 33.88
CA LEU A 162 65.76 58.30 34.57
C LEU A 162 66.75 59.22 33.87
N GLU A 163 66.79 59.23 32.54
CA GLU A 163 67.61 60.17 31.76
C GLU A 163 67.17 61.62 32.01
N GLU A 164 65.86 61.90 31.99
CA GLU A 164 65.32 63.24 32.21
C GLU A 164 65.60 63.74 33.64
N VAL A 165 65.38 62.89 34.64
CA VAL A 165 65.67 63.21 36.05
C VAL A 165 67.17 63.38 36.27
N GLY A 166 68.00 62.50 35.69
CA GLY A 166 69.45 62.62 35.71
C GLY A 166 69.92 63.95 35.13
N ARG A 167 69.42 64.31 33.95
CA ARG A 167 69.74 65.59 33.28
C ARG A 167 69.29 66.80 34.13
N LYS A 168 68.10 66.73 34.74
CA LYS A 168 67.59 67.78 35.65
C LYS A 168 68.37 67.90 36.95
N LEU A 169 68.80 66.78 37.55
CA LEU A 169 69.60 66.78 38.77
C LEU A 169 71.01 67.29 38.50
N VAL A 170 71.70 66.75 37.48
CA VAL A 170 73.02 67.21 37.03
C VAL A 170 73.00 68.71 36.73
N GLY A 171 71.97 69.18 36.01
CA GLY A 171 71.80 70.61 35.70
C GLY A 171 71.45 71.51 36.90
N LYS A 172 70.97 70.97 38.02
CA LYS A 172 70.62 71.73 39.23
C LYS A 172 71.64 71.63 40.37
N THR A 173 72.42 70.55 40.45
CA THR A 173 73.33 70.29 41.59
C THR A 173 74.79 70.60 41.30
N LEU A 174 75.22 70.64 40.04
CA LEU A 174 76.60 71.02 39.73
C LEU A 174 76.79 72.54 39.76
N ASN A 175 77.62 73.01 40.69
CA ASN A 175 78.23 74.33 40.58
C ASN A 175 79.18 74.33 39.35
N PHE A 176 79.31 75.47 38.66
CA PHE A 176 80.15 75.67 37.46
C PHE A 176 81.53 74.98 37.55
N ARG A 177 82.14 74.96 38.75
CA ARG A 177 83.43 74.30 38.99
C ARG A 177 83.36 72.77 38.85
N GLU A 178 82.36 72.14 39.46
CA GLU A 178 82.15 70.69 39.41
C GLU A 178 81.74 70.22 38.01
N HIS A 179 81.02 71.08 37.27
CA HIS A 179 80.66 70.82 35.88
C HIS A 179 81.89 70.80 34.95
N THR A 180 82.88 71.66 35.23
CA THR A 180 84.14 71.73 34.48
C THR A 180 85.03 70.52 34.75
N ASP A 181 85.16 70.12 36.03
CA ASP A 181 85.91 68.93 36.41
C ASP A 181 85.27 67.63 35.88
N PHE A 182 83.93 67.58 35.80
CA PHE A 182 83.22 66.44 35.21
C PHE A 182 83.46 66.33 33.70
N ILE A 183 83.49 67.45 32.96
CA ILE A 183 83.80 67.46 31.52
C ILE A 183 85.26 67.04 31.28
N ILE A 184 86.20 67.54 32.07
CA ILE A 184 87.62 67.19 31.93
C ILE A 184 87.84 65.70 32.21
N SER A 185 87.25 65.17 33.29
CA SER A 185 87.38 63.74 33.63
C SER A 185 86.65 62.81 32.64
N ALA A 186 85.53 63.24 32.05
CA ALA A 186 84.87 62.51 30.97
C ALA A 186 85.72 62.50 29.68
N LEU A 187 86.35 63.62 29.33
CA LEU A 187 87.27 63.74 28.19
C LEU A 187 88.52 62.87 28.38
N GLU A 188 89.09 62.83 29.59
CA GLU A 188 90.23 61.96 29.89
C GLU A 188 89.86 60.47 29.80
N LYS A 189 88.69 60.07 30.33
CA LYS A 189 88.20 58.69 30.19
C LYS A 189 87.90 58.31 28.73
N ALA A 190 87.33 59.22 27.94
CA ALA A 190 87.09 58.99 26.52
C ALA A 190 88.40 58.89 25.72
N LYS A 191 89.44 59.62 26.12
CA LYS A 191 90.77 59.53 25.52
C LYS A 191 91.44 58.18 25.85
N LEU A 192 91.31 57.71 27.09
CA LEU A 192 91.78 56.38 27.51
C LEU A 192 91.03 55.21 26.84
N GLN A 193 89.76 55.39 26.48
CA GLN A 193 88.98 54.39 25.73
C GLN A 193 89.19 54.41 24.21
N ASN A 194 89.71 55.52 23.64
CA ASN A 194 90.04 55.65 22.21
C ASN A 194 91.52 55.44 21.88
N ASP A 195 92.39 55.26 22.88
CA ASP A 195 93.80 54.87 22.71
C ASP A 195 94.01 53.33 22.77
N ILE A 196 92.99 52.55 22.38
CA ILE A 196 93.07 51.13 21.98
C ILE A 196 92.25 50.92 20.71
#